data_AF-B2A9E2-F1
#
_entry.id   AF-B2A9E2-F1
#
_cell.length_a   1.000
_cell.length_b   1.000
_cell.length_c   1.000
_cell.angle_alpha   90.00
_cell.angle_beta   90.00
_cell.angle_gamma   90.00
#
_symmetry.space_group_name_H-M   'P 1'
#
loop_
_entity.id
_entity.type
_entity.pdbx_description
1 polymer ?
#
loop_
_entity_poly.entity_id
_entity_poly.type
_entity_poly.pdbx_seq_one_letter_code
_entity_poly.pdbx_strand_id
1 'polypeptide(L)'
;MEPSAIHGRDVVGNMVAPSIPYSTLMGFIWSGTCLSLVTILLRLAFRIKLLRRLRLDDYLVIASFVFYLGSTILWAVLARTLYVVAQGWNTTPTDPAAIVELFNNAGTLLHAILATYWLTWTSLWLVKIAFMVFFYPLGRHAPLQRYLWWTVLVCIVAAYCVTVGLTTDDCLTASGLDIAQKCIGEAKFNRQYFTSRVHLATDISTDLLSQFHVPPFCQTVN
;
A
#
# COMPACT_ATOMS: atom_id res chain seq x y z
N MET A 1 23.62 -33.59 11.91
CA MET A 1 23.49 -32.67 10.77
C MET A 1 23.15 -33.55 9.59
N GLU A 2 21.93 -33.63 9.06
CA GLU A 2 20.95 -32.60 8.71
C GLU A 2 19.55 -33.25 8.60
N PRO A 3 18.50 -32.67 9.21
CA PRO A 3 17.13 -32.93 8.78
C PRO A 3 16.32 -31.64 8.72
N SER A 4 16.42 -30.88 7.62
CA SER A 4 15.54 -29.72 7.37
C SER A 4 15.06 -29.60 5.92
N ALA A 5 15.56 -30.41 4.99
CA ALA A 5 15.26 -30.28 3.56
C ALA A 5 13.98 -31.01 3.08
N ILE A 6 13.30 -31.78 3.94
CA ILE A 6 12.12 -32.58 3.52
C ILE A 6 10.80 -31.85 3.81
N HIS A 7 10.72 -31.00 4.84
CA HIS A 7 9.47 -30.29 5.15
C HIS A 7 9.15 -29.13 4.19
N GLY A 8 10.12 -28.64 3.41
CA GLY A 8 9.93 -27.56 2.44
C GLY A 8 9.34 -28.01 1.10
N ARG A 9 9.45 -29.29 0.70
CA ARG A 9 8.95 -29.76 -0.60
C ARG A 9 7.46 -30.09 -0.61
N ASP A 10 6.93 -30.56 0.52
CA ASP A 10 5.52 -31.00 0.60
C ASP A 10 4.53 -29.82 0.67
N VAL A 11 4.96 -28.65 1.15
CA VAL A 11 4.16 -27.41 1.08
C VAL A 11 4.16 -26.79 -0.31
N VAL A 12 5.21 -26.97 -1.11
CA VAL A 12 5.32 -26.38 -2.46
C VAL A 12 4.61 -27.25 -3.51
N GLY A 13 4.59 -28.58 -3.33
CA GLY A 13 3.94 -29.51 -4.26
C GLY A 13 2.41 -29.40 -4.37
N ASN A 14 1.75 -28.75 -3.41
CA ASN A 14 0.30 -28.58 -3.37
C ASN A 14 -0.16 -27.11 -3.46
N MET A 15 0.75 -26.14 -3.62
CA MET A 15 0.36 -24.75 -3.92
C MET A 15 0.16 -24.57 -5.43
N VAL A 16 -0.81 -25.29 -6.01
CA VAL A 16 -1.51 -24.75 -7.17
C VAL A 16 -2.31 -23.58 -6.63
N ALA A 17 -1.72 -22.38 -6.66
CA ALA A 17 -2.44 -21.16 -6.30
C ALA A 17 -3.75 -21.16 -7.12
N PRO A 18 -4.93 -21.04 -6.48
CA PRO A 18 -6.18 -20.98 -7.23
C PRO A 18 -6.08 -19.82 -8.20
N SER A 19 -6.03 -20.14 -9.50
CA SER A 19 -5.91 -19.13 -10.55
C SER A 19 -7.23 -18.37 -10.61
N ILE A 20 -7.29 -17.25 -9.91
CA ILE A 20 -8.41 -16.32 -10.00
C ILE A 20 -8.48 -15.83 -11.45
N PRO A 21 -9.64 -15.85 -12.11
CA PRO A 21 -9.73 -15.31 -13.46
C PRO A 21 -9.44 -13.81 -13.44
N TYR A 22 -8.66 -13.35 -14.43
CA TYR A 22 -8.24 -11.95 -14.57
C TYR A 22 -9.41 -10.95 -14.50
N SER A 23 -10.55 -11.31 -15.09
CA SER A 23 -11.77 -10.50 -15.08
C SER A 23 -12.32 -10.25 -13.68
N THR A 24 -12.27 -11.26 -12.79
CA THR A 24 -12.74 -11.12 -11.41
C THR A 24 -11.83 -10.20 -10.61
N LEU A 25 -10.51 -10.38 -10.71
CA LEU A 25 -9.54 -9.50 -10.04
C LEU A 25 -9.72 -8.04 -10.46
N MET A 26 -9.83 -7.82 -11.77
CA MET A 26 -10.02 -6.47 -12.33
C MET A 26 -11.35 -5.86 -11.88
N GLY A 27 -12.43 -6.66 -11.84
CA GLY A 27 -13.72 -6.24 -11.32
C GLY A 27 -13.68 -5.74 -9.87
N PHE A 28 -12.93 -6.41 -8.99
CA PHE A 28 -12.75 -5.96 -7.61
C PHE A 28 -11.97 -4.64 -7.52
N ILE A 29 -10.89 -4.50 -8.29
CA ILE A 29 -10.04 -3.31 -8.28
C ILE A 29 -10.81 -2.07 -8.76
N TRP A 30 -11.53 -2.18 -9.87
CA TRP A 30 -12.32 -1.06 -10.40
C TRP A 30 -13.55 -0.76 -9.56
N SER A 31 -14.24 -1.77 -9.00
CA SER A 31 -15.39 -1.53 -8.13
C SER A 31 -14.99 -0.79 -6.85
N GLY A 32 -13.86 -1.16 -6.23
CA GLY A 32 -13.29 -0.42 -5.11
C GLY A 32 -12.97 1.03 -5.48
N THR A 33 -12.41 1.26 -6.68
CA THR A 33 -12.09 2.61 -7.16
C THR A 33 -13.33 3.46 -7.42
N CYS A 34 -14.36 2.89 -8.03
CA CYS A 34 -15.65 3.56 -8.21
C CYS A 34 -16.31 3.90 -6.87
N LEU A 35 -16.26 2.99 -5.91
CA LEU A 35 -16.77 3.22 -4.56
C LEU A 35 -16.04 4.39 -3.89
N SER A 36 -14.70 4.40 -3.93
CA SER A 36 -13.90 5.51 -3.42
C SER A 36 -14.27 6.84 -4.09
N LEU A 37 -14.40 6.87 -5.42
CA LEU A 37 -14.81 8.07 -6.16
C LEU A 37 -16.18 8.59 -5.68
N VAL A 38 -17.18 7.70 -5.57
CA VAL A 38 -18.53 8.07 -5.11
C VAL A 38 -18.48 8.67 -3.71
N THR A 39 -17.74 8.07 -2.77
CA THR A 39 -17.64 8.59 -1.40
C THR A 39 -17.04 10.00 -1.34
N ILE A 40 -16.03 10.29 -2.18
CA ILE A 40 -15.39 11.62 -2.24
C ILE A 40 -16.32 12.65 -2.86
N LEU A 41 -17.02 12.29 -3.94
CA LEU A 41 -18.00 13.17 -4.57
C LEU A 41 -19.14 13.51 -3.61
N LEU A 42 -19.64 12.53 -2.86
CA LEU A 42 -20.66 12.75 -1.82
C LEU A 42 -20.13 13.71 -0.74
N ARG A 43 -18.92 13.47 -0.21
CA ARG A 43 -18.29 14.33 0.80
C ARG A 43 -18.14 15.77 0.30
N LEU A 44 -17.68 15.95 -0.93
CA LEU A 44 -17.51 17.27 -1.54
C LEU A 44 -18.86 17.96 -1.77
N ALA A 45 -19.86 17.23 -2.27
CA ALA A 45 -21.21 17.74 -2.48
C ALA A 45 -21.86 18.23 -1.17
N PHE A 46 -21.74 17.46 -0.08
CA PHE A 46 -22.23 17.89 1.23
C PHE A 46 -21.56 19.17 1.70
N ARG A 47 -20.24 19.31 1.53
CA ARG A 47 -19.54 20.52 1.97
C ARG A 47 -19.83 21.75 1.13
N ILE A 48 -19.92 21.60 -0.18
CA ILE A 48 -20.28 22.71 -1.08
C ILE A 48 -21.70 23.19 -0.74
N LYS A 49 -22.64 22.27 -0.52
CA LYS A 49 -24.04 22.63 -0.19
C LYS A 49 -24.20 23.20 1.21
N LEU A 50 -23.54 22.62 2.23
CA LEU A 50 -23.78 22.99 3.63
C LEU A 50 -22.83 24.08 4.15
N LEU A 51 -21.54 24.06 3.79
CA LEU A 51 -20.52 24.94 4.36
C LEU A 51 -20.03 26.05 3.41
N ARG A 52 -20.28 25.95 2.10
CA ARG A 52 -19.87 26.92 1.05
C ARG A 52 -18.38 27.34 1.09
N ARG A 53 -17.51 26.57 1.74
CA ARG A 53 -16.05 26.77 1.78
C ARG A 53 -15.33 25.44 1.67
N LEU A 54 -14.33 25.40 0.79
CA LEU A 54 -13.37 24.29 0.71
C LEU A 54 -12.32 24.42 1.81
N ARG A 55 -12.00 23.32 2.48
CA ARG A 55 -10.96 23.26 3.51
C ARG A 55 -9.74 22.52 2.97
N LEU A 56 -8.57 22.72 3.60
CA LEU A 56 -7.33 22.00 3.28
C LEU A 56 -7.52 20.47 3.29
N ASP A 57 -8.36 19.97 4.20
CA ASP A 57 -8.77 18.56 4.26
C ASP A 57 -9.40 18.05 2.95
N ASP A 58 -10.19 18.85 2.24
CA ASP A 58 -10.81 18.43 0.98
C ASP A 58 -9.77 18.28 -0.14
N TYR A 59 -8.77 19.17 -0.19
CA TYR A 59 -7.65 19.05 -1.13
C TYR A 59 -6.80 17.81 -0.85
N LEU A 60 -6.56 17.47 0.42
CA LEU A 60 -5.80 16.28 0.80
C LEU A 60 -6.51 14.98 0.40
N VAL A 61 -7.84 14.90 0.56
CA VAL A 61 -8.63 13.74 0.12
C VAL A 61 -8.67 13.61 -1.41
N ILE A 62 -8.73 14.73 -2.13
CA ILE A 62 -8.64 14.70 -3.60
C ILE A 62 -7.25 14.21 -4.03
N ALA A 63 -6.20 14.74 -3.42
CA ALA A 63 -4.83 14.30 -3.69
C ALA A 63 -4.66 12.79 -3.40
N SER A 64 -5.17 12.30 -2.27
CA SER A 64 -5.10 10.87 -1.94
C SER A 64 -5.78 9.99 -2.99
N PHE A 65 -6.93 10.43 -3.51
CA PHE A 65 -7.63 9.71 -4.57
C PHE A 65 -6.85 9.69 -5.88
N VAL A 66 -6.19 10.79 -6.24
CA VAL A 66 -5.33 10.82 -7.44
C VAL A 66 -4.18 9.81 -7.32
N PHE A 67 -3.53 9.75 -6.15
CA PHE A 67 -2.48 8.75 -5.89
C PHE A 67 -3.03 7.32 -5.91
N TYR A 68 -4.20 7.09 -5.29
CA TYR A 68 -4.86 5.79 -5.31
C TYR A 68 -5.25 5.36 -6.73
N LEU A 69 -5.83 6.27 -7.53
CA LEU A 69 -6.18 6.01 -8.93
C LEU A 69 -4.93 5.68 -9.77
N GLY A 70 -3.84 6.41 -9.56
CA GLY A 70 -2.55 6.10 -10.18
C GLY A 70 -2.07 4.69 -9.84
N SER A 71 -2.16 4.30 -8.57
CA SER A 71 -1.83 2.93 -8.12
C SER A 71 -2.73 1.87 -8.77
N THR A 72 -4.04 2.10 -8.81
CA THR A 72 -5.02 1.21 -9.45
C THR A 72 -4.69 0.98 -10.93
N ILE A 73 -4.33 2.05 -11.66
CA ILE A 73 -3.95 1.96 -13.08
C ILE A 73 -2.66 1.14 -13.23
N LEU A 74 -1.65 1.40 -12.41
CA LEU A 74 -0.41 0.63 -12.44
C LEU A 74 -0.67 -0.85 -12.13
N TRP A 75 -1.46 -1.16 -11.10
CA TRP A 75 -1.86 -2.53 -10.79
C TRP A 75 -2.62 -3.21 -11.93
N ALA A 76 -3.46 -2.48 -12.66
CA ALA A 76 -4.19 -3.03 -13.80
C ALA A 76 -3.24 -3.44 -14.94
N VAL A 77 -2.25 -2.61 -15.24
CA VAL A 77 -1.20 -2.92 -16.24
C VAL A 77 -0.33 -4.07 -15.74
N LEU A 78 0.08 -4.02 -14.47
CA LEU A 78 0.98 -4.99 -13.88
C LEU A 78 0.35 -6.38 -13.79
N ALA A 79 -0.92 -6.46 -13.41
CA ALA A 79 -1.68 -7.70 -13.39
C ALA A 79 -1.65 -8.39 -14.76
N ARG A 80 -1.89 -7.64 -15.84
CA ARG A 80 -1.82 -8.20 -17.20
C ARG A 80 -0.45 -8.82 -17.48
N THR A 81 0.64 -8.13 -17.15
CA THR A 81 1.98 -8.65 -17.39
C THR A 81 2.29 -9.86 -16.54
N LEU A 82 1.89 -9.86 -15.26
CA LEU A 82 2.10 -11.00 -14.36
C LEU A 82 1.35 -12.26 -14.83
N TYR A 83 0.12 -12.14 -15.35
CA TYR A 83 -0.62 -13.28 -15.90
C TYR A 83 0.02 -13.83 -17.19
N VAL A 84 0.54 -12.98 -18.06
CA VAL A 84 1.26 -13.41 -19.27
C VAL A 84 2.57 -14.10 -18.92
N VAL A 85 3.34 -13.51 -18.01
CA VAL A 85 4.59 -14.07 -17.51
C VAL A 85 4.34 -15.42 -16.83
N ALA A 86 3.32 -15.52 -15.95
CA ALA A 86 2.96 -16.76 -15.27
C ALA A 86 2.63 -17.92 -16.22
N GLN A 87 2.04 -17.64 -17.39
CA GLN A 87 1.81 -18.64 -18.42
C GLN A 87 3.09 -18.98 -19.22
N GLY A 88 3.99 -18.02 -19.40
CA GLY A 88 5.26 -18.16 -20.11
C GLY A 88 6.38 -18.86 -19.32
N TRP A 89 6.32 -18.91 -17.99
CA TRP A 89 7.30 -19.65 -17.16
C TRP A 89 7.34 -21.16 -17.44
N ASN A 90 6.30 -21.72 -18.09
CA ASN A 90 6.28 -23.12 -18.51
C ASN A 90 7.18 -23.42 -19.72
N THR A 91 7.69 -22.40 -20.40
CA THR A 91 8.64 -22.56 -21.51
C THR A 91 9.99 -22.00 -21.08
N THR A 92 10.90 -22.87 -20.63
CA THR A 92 12.28 -22.48 -20.29
C THR A 92 12.99 -21.95 -21.55
N PRO A 93 13.40 -20.67 -21.59
CA PRO A 93 14.16 -20.14 -22.71
C PRO A 93 15.54 -20.82 -22.74
N THR A 94 15.85 -21.53 -23.81
CA THR A 94 17.13 -22.22 -24.02
C THR A 94 18.23 -21.29 -24.54
N ASP A 95 17.89 -20.07 -24.97
CA ASP A 95 18.84 -19.11 -25.54
C ASP A 95 19.34 -18.09 -24.49
N PRO A 96 20.66 -17.98 -24.24
CA PRO A 96 21.22 -17.02 -23.29
C PRO A 96 20.88 -15.55 -23.58
N ALA A 97 20.64 -15.16 -24.84
CA ALA A 97 20.21 -13.80 -25.17
C ALA A 97 18.78 -13.51 -24.68
N ALA A 98 17.89 -14.49 -24.78
CA ALA A 98 16.51 -14.40 -24.32
C ALA A 98 16.41 -14.33 -22.78
N ILE A 99 17.37 -14.94 -22.07
CA ILE A 99 17.45 -14.89 -20.60
C ILE A 99 17.76 -13.46 -20.13
N VAL A 100 18.71 -12.77 -20.77
CA VAL A 100 19.07 -11.38 -20.41
C VAL A 100 17.91 -10.42 -20.65
N GLU A 101 17.19 -10.57 -21.77
CA GLU A 101 16.01 -9.77 -22.08
C GLU A 101 14.87 -10.02 -21.06
N LEU A 102 14.66 -11.27 -20.65
CA LEU A 102 13.69 -11.64 -19.62
C LEU A 102 13.99 -10.95 -18.28
N PHE A 103 15.25 -10.94 -17.85
CA PHE A 103 15.65 -10.28 -16.60
C PHE A 103 15.58 -8.75 -16.68
N ASN A 104 15.89 -8.14 -17.82
CA ASN A 104 15.73 -6.69 -18.00
C ASN A 104 14.25 -6.27 -17.96
N ASN A 105 13.37 -7.07 -18.57
CA ASN A 105 11.93 -6.86 -18.46
C ASN A 105 11.44 -7.07 -17.02
N ALA A 106 11.95 -8.08 -16.31
CA ALA A 106 11.64 -8.31 -14.90
C ALA A 106 12.05 -7.12 -14.01
N GLY A 107 13.24 -6.53 -14.24
CA GLY A 107 13.70 -5.35 -13.50
C GLY A 107 12.75 -4.15 -13.68
N THR A 108 12.25 -3.93 -14.89
CA THR A 108 11.25 -2.88 -15.14
C THR A 108 9.94 -3.14 -14.37
N LEU A 109 9.53 -4.40 -14.27
CA LEU A 109 8.35 -4.80 -13.49
C LEU A 109 8.55 -4.61 -11.99
N LEU A 110 9.72 -4.95 -11.46
CA LEU A 110 10.07 -4.74 -10.04
C LEU A 110 10.03 -3.25 -9.66
N HIS A 111 10.56 -2.37 -10.51
CA HIS A 111 10.45 -0.93 -10.30
C HIS A 111 9.01 -0.42 -10.39
N ALA A 112 8.19 -0.97 -11.30
CA ALA A 112 6.78 -0.64 -11.38
C ALA A 112 6.00 -1.09 -10.14
N ILE A 113 6.31 -2.28 -9.59
CA ILE A 113 5.77 -2.77 -8.32
C ILE A 113 6.14 -1.82 -7.18
N LEU A 114 7.42 -1.42 -7.10
CA LEU A 114 7.89 -0.46 -6.11
C LEU A 114 7.08 0.83 -6.20
N ALA A 115 7.00 1.46 -7.39
CA ALA A 115 6.23 2.67 -7.59
C ALA A 115 4.76 2.52 -7.13
N THR A 116 4.15 1.36 -7.40
CA THR A 116 2.78 1.06 -7.00
C THR A 116 2.62 0.97 -5.48
N TYR A 117 3.57 0.33 -4.78
CA TYR A 117 3.59 0.31 -3.31
C TYR A 117 3.68 1.72 -2.74
N TRP A 118 4.58 2.54 -3.26
CA TRP A 118 4.75 3.93 -2.81
C TRP A 118 3.47 4.74 -3.00
N LEU A 119 2.80 4.66 -4.15
CA LEU A 119 1.53 5.34 -4.41
C LEU A 119 0.40 4.86 -3.49
N THR A 120 0.37 3.56 -3.20
CA THR A 120 -0.65 2.97 -2.32
C THR A 120 -0.46 3.47 -0.90
N TRP A 121 0.77 3.40 -0.38
CA TRP A 121 1.09 3.90 0.95
C TRP A 121 0.81 5.39 1.05
N THR A 122 1.30 6.22 0.14
CA THR A 122 1.06 7.68 0.19
C THR A 122 -0.42 8.01 0.19
N SER A 123 -1.25 7.29 -0.57
CA SER A 123 -2.71 7.48 -0.58
C SER A 123 -3.34 7.23 0.79
N LEU A 124 -2.96 6.16 1.50
CA LEU A 124 -3.46 5.82 2.84
C LEU A 124 -3.07 6.88 3.86
N TRP A 125 -1.79 7.28 3.87
CA TRP A 125 -1.28 8.29 4.80
C TRP A 125 -1.91 9.67 4.59
N LEU A 126 -2.17 10.07 3.34
CA LEU A 126 -2.86 11.33 3.05
C LEU A 126 -4.30 11.34 3.58
N VAL A 127 -5.02 10.22 3.47
CA VAL A 127 -6.39 10.10 4.03
C VAL A 127 -6.38 10.26 5.54
N LYS A 128 -5.43 9.61 6.25
CA LYS A 128 -5.29 9.76 7.72
C LYS A 128 -5.01 11.21 8.11
N ILE A 129 -4.09 11.88 7.43
CA ILE A 129 -3.77 13.29 7.69
C ILE A 129 -4.98 14.17 7.41
N ALA A 130 -5.73 13.91 6.34
CA ALA A 130 -6.96 14.64 6.04
C ALA A 130 -7.97 14.55 7.20
N PHE A 131 -8.27 13.34 7.69
CA PHE A 131 -9.12 13.15 8.87
C PHE A 131 -8.61 13.90 10.09
N MET A 132 -7.30 13.89 10.36
CA MET A 132 -6.72 14.60 11.50
C MET A 132 -6.84 16.12 11.37
N VAL A 133 -6.67 16.68 10.15
CA VAL A 133 -6.87 18.10 9.85
C VAL A 133 -8.35 18.50 9.96
N PHE A 134 -9.27 17.59 9.62
CA PHE A 134 -10.70 17.81 9.78
C PHE A 134 -11.10 18.02 11.24
N PHE A 135 -10.54 17.22 12.17
CA PHE A 135 -10.85 17.32 13.60
C PHE A 135 -10.13 18.46 14.34
N TYR A 136 -9.02 18.97 13.82
CA TYR A 136 -8.27 20.10 14.39
C TYR A 136 -9.13 21.31 14.87
N PRO A 137 -10.02 21.90 14.05
CA PRO A 137 -10.90 23.00 14.47
C PRO A 137 -11.86 22.65 15.63
N LEU A 138 -12.31 21.39 15.76
CA LEU A 138 -13.23 20.98 16.82
C LEU A 138 -12.51 20.95 18.19
N GLY A 139 -11.21 20.66 18.19
CA GLY A 139 -10.38 20.60 19.39
C GLY A 139 -9.81 21.94 19.87
N ARG A 140 -10.07 23.06 19.19
CA ARG A 140 -9.36 24.34 19.41
C ARG A 140 -9.54 24.92 20.82
N HIS A 141 -10.59 24.52 21.54
CA HIS A 141 -10.92 25.06 22.86
C HIS A 141 -10.14 24.41 24.02
N ALA A 142 -9.44 23.30 23.79
CA ALA A 142 -8.67 22.60 24.83
C ALA A 142 -7.15 22.66 24.54
N PRO A 143 -6.32 23.23 25.42
CA PRO A 143 -4.88 23.33 25.19
C PRO A 143 -4.19 21.95 25.15
N LEU A 144 -4.67 20.99 25.93
CA LEU A 144 -4.19 19.60 25.91
C LEU A 144 -4.39 18.94 24.54
N GLN A 145 -5.54 19.20 23.91
CA GLN A 145 -5.87 18.66 22.58
C GLN A 145 -4.90 19.15 21.52
N ARG A 146 -4.43 20.40 21.62
CA ARG A 146 -3.45 20.97 20.69
C ARG A 146 -2.08 20.28 20.79
N TYR A 147 -1.60 19.99 21.99
CA TYR A 147 -0.33 19.27 22.18
C TYR A 147 -0.39 17.83 21.70
N LEU A 148 -1.49 17.14 22.00
CA LEU A 148 -1.70 15.77 21.54
C LEU A 148 -1.81 15.70 20.01
N TRP A 149 -2.45 16.68 19.36
CA TRP A 149 -2.52 16.75 17.89
C TRP A 149 -1.15 16.78 17.23
N TRP A 150 -0.23 17.61 17.72
CA TRP A 150 1.14 17.67 17.20
C TRP A 150 1.91 16.37 17.45
N THR A 151 1.70 15.75 18.61
CA THR A 151 2.33 14.47 18.95
C THR A 151 1.88 13.37 17.99
N VAL A 152 0.58 13.28 17.73
CA VAL A 152 0.01 12.29 16.79
C VAL A 152 0.47 12.57 15.35
N LEU A 153 0.51 13.83 14.92
CA LEU A 153 1.05 14.19 13.60
C LEU A 153 2.50 13.69 13.44
N VAL A 154 3.35 13.95 14.42
CA VAL A 154 4.76 13.52 14.39
C VAL A 154 4.85 11.99 14.36
N CYS A 155 4.06 11.28 15.17
CA CYS A 155 4.01 9.82 15.13
C CYS A 155 3.57 9.28 13.77
N ILE A 156 2.55 9.87 13.14
CA ILE A 156 2.07 9.48 11.81
C ILE A 156 3.16 9.70 10.76
N VAL A 157 3.82 10.86 10.76
CA VAL A 157 4.89 11.17 9.80
C VAL A 157 6.11 10.25 10.01
N ALA A 158 6.50 10.00 11.25
CA ALA A 158 7.58 9.08 11.57
C ALA A 158 7.27 7.66 11.10
N ALA A 159 6.05 7.19 11.34
CA ALA A 159 5.59 5.89 10.90
C ALA A 159 5.54 5.79 9.36
N TYR A 160 5.13 6.85 8.66
CA TYR A 160 5.23 6.94 7.20
C TYR A 160 6.69 6.76 6.73
N CYS A 161 7.65 7.49 7.31
CA CYS A 161 9.06 7.35 6.97
C CYS A 161 9.59 5.92 7.20
N VAL A 162 9.19 5.27 8.29
CA VAL A 162 9.55 3.87 8.57
C VAL A 162 8.96 2.94 7.52
N THR A 163 7.68 3.06 7.18
CA THR A 163 7.05 2.20 6.16
C THR A 163 7.70 2.38 4.79
N VAL A 164 7.98 3.62 4.40
CA VAL A 164 8.66 3.95 3.16
C VAL A 164 10.07 3.33 3.12
N GLY A 165 10.85 3.49 4.19
CA GLY A 165 12.20 2.93 4.28
C GLY A 165 12.23 1.39 4.29
N LEU A 166 11.20 0.74 4.84
CA LEU A 166 11.05 -0.71 4.77
C LEU A 166 10.65 -1.21 3.38
N THR A 167 10.05 -0.36 2.55
CA THR A 167 9.59 -0.73 1.21
C THR A 167 10.74 -0.76 0.19
N THR A 168 11.86 -0.08 0.48
CA THR A 168 13.06 -0.07 -0.37
C THR A 168 13.95 -1.27 -0.06
N ASP A 169 13.51 -2.46 -0.46
CA ASP A 169 14.32 -3.68 -0.39
C ASP A 169 15.23 -3.82 -1.63
N ASP A 170 16.43 -4.37 -1.42
CA ASP A 170 17.47 -4.57 -2.46
C ASP A 170 16.96 -5.35 -3.69
N CYS A 171 15.92 -6.17 -3.52
CA CYS A 171 15.30 -6.94 -4.59
C CYS A 171 14.48 -6.06 -5.54
N LEU A 172 13.69 -5.10 -5.02
CA LEU A 172 12.83 -4.25 -5.84
C LEU A 172 13.63 -3.18 -6.60
N THR A 173 14.85 -2.88 -6.14
CA THR A 173 15.78 -1.95 -6.78
C THR A 173 16.84 -2.66 -7.64
N ALA A 174 16.78 -4.00 -7.74
CA ALA A 174 17.74 -4.77 -8.53
C ALA A 174 17.45 -4.66 -10.04
N SER A 175 18.50 -4.71 -10.86
CA SER A 175 18.41 -4.70 -12.32
C SER A 175 19.22 -5.84 -12.94
N GLY A 176 18.74 -6.38 -14.07
CA GLY A 176 19.44 -7.41 -14.83
C GLY A 176 19.67 -8.72 -14.05
N LEU A 177 20.88 -9.27 -14.16
CA LEU A 177 21.25 -10.57 -13.58
C LEU A 177 21.30 -10.57 -12.04
N ASP A 178 21.44 -9.39 -11.41
CA ASP A 178 21.44 -9.25 -9.94
C ASP A 178 20.10 -9.64 -9.31
N ILE A 179 19.00 -9.62 -10.08
CA ILE A 179 17.66 -9.98 -9.63
C ILE A 179 17.65 -11.43 -9.12
N ALA A 180 18.27 -12.36 -9.85
CA ALA A 180 18.33 -13.76 -9.46
C ALA A 180 19.06 -13.96 -8.13
N GLN A 181 20.10 -13.18 -7.85
CA GLN A 181 20.86 -13.28 -6.60
C GLN A 181 20.18 -12.56 -5.44
N LYS A 182 19.54 -11.42 -5.68
CA LYS A 182 18.98 -10.57 -4.63
C LYS A 182 17.55 -10.96 -4.22
N CYS A 183 16.78 -11.57 -5.14
CA CYS A 183 15.37 -11.90 -4.93
C CYS A 183 15.11 -13.38 -4.59
N ILE A 184 16.01 -14.30 -4.94
CA ILE A 184 15.80 -15.74 -4.73
C ILE A 184 16.40 -16.17 -3.38
N GLY A 185 15.55 -16.67 -2.47
CA GLY A 185 15.98 -17.27 -1.21
C GLY A 185 14.93 -17.20 -0.09
N GLU A 186 14.90 -18.22 0.77
CA GLU A 186 13.92 -18.33 1.87
C GLU A 186 14.05 -17.19 2.89
N ALA A 187 15.28 -16.76 3.21
CA ALA A 187 15.52 -15.65 4.13
C ALA A 187 14.95 -14.32 3.61
N LYS A 188 14.96 -14.12 2.29
CA LYS A 188 14.42 -12.91 1.65
C LYS A 188 12.90 -12.94 1.61
N PHE A 189 12.31 -14.09 1.31
CA PHE A 189 10.86 -14.29 1.38
C PHE A 189 10.31 -14.05 2.80
N ASN A 190 10.98 -14.60 3.82
CA ASN A 190 10.62 -14.38 5.22
C ASN A 190 10.73 -12.90 5.62
N ARG A 191 11.72 -12.17 5.08
CA ARG A 191 11.84 -10.73 5.31
C ARG A 191 10.67 -9.97 4.68
N GLN A 192 10.29 -10.28 3.44
CA GLN A 192 9.13 -9.66 2.79
C GLN A 192 7.83 -9.92 3.57
N TYR A 193 7.64 -11.16 4.05
CA TYR A 193 6.50 -11.53 4.87
C TYR A 193 6.50 -10.80 6.23
N PHE A 194 7.66 -10.65 6.86
CA PHE A 194 7.78 -9.88 8.09
C PHE A 194 7.48 -8.39 7.85
N THR A 195 8.03 -7.80 6.80
CA THR A 195 7.81 -6.41 6.41
C THR A 195 6.32 -6.13 6.20
N SER A 196 5.59 -7.01 5.50
CA SER A 196 4.14 -6.83 5.30
C SER A 196 3.34 -6.87 6.60
N ARG A 197 3.75 -7.69 7.58
CA ARG A 197 3.15 -7.68 8.93
C ARG A 197 3.46 -6.40 9.69
N VAL A 198 4.68 -5.89 9.59
CA VAL A 198 5.07 -4.62 10.22
C VAL A 198 4.26 -3.46 9.63
N HIS A 199 4.10 -3.43 8.31
CA HIS A 199 3.25 -2.48 7.62
C HIS A 199 1.82 -2.49 8.15
N LEU A 200 1.19 -3.66 8.22
CA LEU A 200 -0.17 -3.83 8.77
C LEU A 200 -0.25 -3.37 10.22
N ALA A 201 0.71 -3.79 11.07
CA ALA A 201 0.73 -3.43 12.47
C ALA A 201 0.88 -1.91 12.67
N THR A 202 1.70 -1.27 11.84
CA THR A 202 1.89 0.19 11.85
C THR A 202 0.62 0.93 11.44
N ASP A 203 -0.07 0.43 10.43
CA ASP A 203 -1.33 1.00 9.96
C ASP A 203 -2.42 0.95 11.04
N ILE A 204 -2.63 -0.22 11.64
CA ILE A 204 -3.57 -0.41 12.75
C ILE A 204 -3.21 0.48 13.95
N SER A 205 -1.92 0.51 14.33
CA SER A 205 -1.47 1.30 15.48
C SER A 205 -1.69 2.80 15.28
N THR A 206 -1.46 3.30 14.07
CA THR A 206 -1.69 4.72 13.73
C THR A 206 -3.17 5.06 13.62
N ASP A 207 -4.02 4.12 13.18
CA ASP A 207 -5.47 4.30 13.21
C ASP A 207 -6.02 4.39 14.63
N LEU A 208 -5.60 3.48 15.51
CA LEU A 208 -5.96 3.54 16.92
C LEU A 208 -5.51 4.86 17.54
N LEU A 209 -4.25 5.26 17.31
CA LEU A 209 -3.72 6.52 17.83
C LEU A 209 -4.50 7.74 17.35
N SER A 210 -4.87 7.79 16.06
CA SER A 210 -5.63 8.90 15.50
C SER A 210 -7.09 8.94 15.98
N GLN A 211 -7.71 7.78 16.23
CA GLN A 211 -9.07 7.68 16.75
C GLN A 211 -9.16 7.94 18.26
N PHE A 212 -8.26 7.36 19.08
CA PHE A 212 -8.24 7.60 20.54
C PHE A 212 -7.94 9.07 20.88
N HIS A 213 -7.25 9.80 20.01
CA HIS A 213 -7.02 11.23 20.19
C HIS A 213 -8.30 12.09 20.01
N VAL A 214 -9.35 11.58 19.35
CA VAL A 214 -10.65 12.26 19.36
C VAL A 214 -11.30 11.91 20.71
N PRO A 215 -11.31 12.83 21.70
CA PRO A 215 -11.94 12.52 22.96
C PRO A 215 -13.41 12.15 22.69
N PRO A 216 -13.95 11.13 23.38
CA PRO A 216 -15.38 10.90 23.35
C PRO A 216 -16.04 12.23 23.74
N PHE A 217 -16.97 12.66 22.89
CA PHE A 217 -17.66 13.95 22.91
C PHE A 217 -18.53 14.17 24.17
N CYS A 218 -18.21 13.58 25.32
CA CYS A 218 -19.08 13.54 26.47
C CYS A 218 -18.35 13.28 27.80
N GLN A 219 -17.50 14.21 28.24
CA GLN A 219 -17.24 14.40 29.67
C GLN A 219 -17.13 15.89 29.96
N THR A 220 -18.28 16.56 30.03
CA THR A 220 -18.72 17.48 31.10
C THR A 220 -19.98 18.21 30.63
N VAL A 221 -21.13 17.55 30.75
CA VAL A 221 -22.34 18.26 31.15
C VAL A 221 -22.19 18.44 32.66
N ASN A 222 -21.77 19.63 33.07
CA ASN A 222 -22.03 20.18 34.40
C ASN A 222 -21.87 21.69 34.33
#